data_AF-D0MYE6-F1
#
_entry.id   AF-D0MYE6-F1
#
_cell.length_a   1.000
_cell.length_b   1.000
_cell.length_c   1.000
_cell.angle_alpha   90.00
_cell.angle_beta   90.00
_cell.angle_gamma   90.00
#
_symmetry.space_group_name_H-M   'P 1'
#
loop_
_entity.id
_entity.type
_entity.pdbx_description
1 polymer ?
#
loop_
_entity_poly.entity_id
_entity_poly.type
_entity_poly.pdbx_seq_one_letter_code
_entity_poly.pdbx_strand_id
1 'polypeptide(L)'
;MQFKWNGHLIPPTKTEIAWNRWLTQRRDDTVTLLIYEYGLGIPSARALEELKYARIRPQHTDRSGAAAEASIREIVAKLQEVWGETYQGSAMAWRMWANEVMWNLDRSTWEVDIYNPPTATVERLLRAADGEADIHLANLSRSARLALDVVNGAIADNRQLKNDWEAFGRRLDNQENALRSRRDTLEGFLEDIPIPPVTDVIDPTPAVENVPDTKHEP
;
A
#
# COMPACT_ATOMS: atom_id res chain seq x y z
N MET A 1 6.52 48.99 20.56
CA MET A 1 6.00 50.32 20.18
C MET A 1 7.02 51.37 20.59
N GLN A 2 7.28 52.37 19.76
CA GLN A 2 8.33 53.37 20.02
C GLN A 2 7.94 54.76 19.50
N PHE A 3 8.24 55.81 20.25
CA PHE A 3 7.99 57.19 19.83
C PHE A 3 9.20 57.79 19.13
N LYS A 4 8.97 58.57 18.07
CA LYS A 4 9.98 59.35 17.36
C LYS A 4 9.55 60.82 17.32
N TRP A 5 10.47 61.72 17.65
CA TRP A 5 10.25 63.16 17.63
C TRP A 5 11.50 63.86 17.09
N ASN A 6 11.32 64.79 16.15
CA ASN A 6 12.40 65.52 15.46
C ASN A 6 13.55 64.61 14.98
N GLY A 7 13.20 63.49 14.34
CA GLY A 7 14.20 62.54 13.80
C GLY A 7 14.78 61.57 14.84
N HIS A 8 14.61 61.80 16.14
CA HIS A 8 15.20 60.98 17.20
C HIS A 8 14.20 60.03 17.84
N LEU A 9 14.65 58.80 18.09
CA LEU A 9 13.90 57.78 18.82
C LEU A 9 13.95 58.04 20.31
N ILE A 10 12.80 57.92 20.95
CA ILE A 10 12.64 58.14 22.38
C ILE A 10 12.88 56.82 23.11
N PRO A 11 13.74 56.80 24.13
CA PRO A 11 13.96 55.60 24.92
C PRO A 11 12.64 55.14 25.58
N PRO A 12 12.22 53.87 25.39
CA PRO A 12 11.01 53.34 26.01
C PRO A 12 11.16 53.14 27.53
N THR A 13 12.39 53.21 28.05
CA THR A 13 12.76 52.96 29.45
C THR A 13 12.55 54.17 30.39
N LYS A 14 11.83 55.22 29.96
CA LYS A 14 11.53 56.38 30.82
C LYS A 14 10.57 55.97 31.94
N THR A 15 10.79 56.53 33.13
CA THR A 15 9.85 56.42 34.26
C THR A 15 8.56 57.17 33.98
N GLU A 16 7.47 56.82 34.65
CA GLU A 16 6.15 57.43 34.47
C GLU A 16 6.18 58.97 34.68
N ILE A 17 6.92 59.43 35.68
CA ILE A 17 7.11 60.86 35.97
C ILE A 17 7.84 61.56 34.80
N ALA A 18 8.85 60.90 34.21
CA ALA A 18 9.56 61.42 33.06
C ALA A 18 8.68 61.43 31.79
N TRP A 19 7.78 60.47 31.64
CA TRP A 19 6.77 60.45 30.57
C TRP A 19 5.76 61.58 30.71
N ASN A 20 5.18 61.78 31.90
CA ASN A 20 4.20 62.83 32.13
C ASN A 20 4.78 64.23 31.91
N ARG A 21 6.03 64.47 32.35
CA ARG A 21 6.75 65.72 32.07
C ARG A 21 6.99 65.91 30.57
N TRP A 22 7.40 64.86 29.88
CA TRP A 22 7.68 64.88 28.45
C TRP A 22 6.42 65.16 27.63
N LEU A 23 5.29 64.53 27.97
CA LEU A 23 3.98 64.79 27.36
C LEU A 23 3.50 66.22 27.61
N THR A 24 3.68 66.72 28.83
CA THR A 24 3.24 68.08 29.19
C THR A 24 4.05 69.16 28.47
N GLN A 25 5.35 68.91 28.25
CA GLN A 25 6.22 69.82 27.51
C GLN A 25 5.95 69.85 26.00
N ARG A 26 5.22 68.88 25.47
CA ARG A 26 5.09 68.64 24.02
C ARG A 26 3.64 68.48 23.57
N ARG A 27 2.70 69.10 24.29
CA ARG A 27 1.25 68.98 24.05
C ARG A 27 0.83 69.42 22.64
N ASP A 28 1.60 70.30 22.02
CA ASP A 28 1.31 70.84 20.68
C ASP A 28 2.27 70.32 19.59
N ASP A 29 3.17 69.39 19.94
CA ASP A 29 4.13 68.82 18.99
C ASP A 29 3.57 67.56 18.29
N THR A 30 3.89 67.41 17.00
CA THR A 30 3.61 66.17 16.28
C THR A 30 4.66 65.11 16.64
N VAL A 31 4.20 63.97 17.16
CA VAL A 31 5.05 62.81 17.50
C VAL A 31 4.67 61.64 16.62
N THR A 32 5.65 60.93 16.06
CA THR A 32 5.41 59.71 15.29
C THR A 32 5.44 58.49 16.21
N LEU A 33 4.37 57.69 16.21
CA LEU A 33 4.33 56.39 16.86
C LEU A 33 4.71 55.30 15.85
N LEU A 34 5.72 54.50 16.19
CA LEU A 34 6.16 53.34 15.43
C LEU A 34 5.65 52.07 16.10
N ILE A 35 4.80 51.33 15.40
CA ILE A 35 4.30 50.01 15.80
C ILE A 35 4.99 48.99 14.88
N TYR A 36 5.83 48.14 15.46
CA TYR A 36 6.54 47.11 14.70
C TYR A 36 5.71 45.84 14.65
N GLU A 37 5.64 45.22 13.48
CA GLU A 37 4.85 44.01 13.22
C GLU A 37 5.44 42.76 13.90
N TYR A 38 6.76 42.72 14.13
CA TYR A 38 7.47 41.53 14.62
C TYR A 38 8.44 41.77 15.81
N GLY A 39 8.21 42.75 16.69
CA GLY A 39 9.01 42.87 17.93
C GLY A 39 8.94 44.21 18.67
N LEU A 40 9.48 44.25 19.90
CA LEU A 40 9.28 45.39 20.82
C LEU A 40 10.25 46.58 20.65
N GLY A 41 11.28 46.49 19.82
CA GLY A 41 12.13 47.64 19.55
C GLY A 41 13.50 47.23 19.05
N ILE A 42 13.71 47.41 17.75
CA ILE A 42 15.06 47.45 17.18
C ILE A 42 15.39 48.94 17.01
N PRO A 43 16.06 49.57 18.01
CA PRO A 43 16.18 51.02 18.10
C PRO A 43 17.19 51.62 17.12
N SER A 44 17.98 50.80 16.42
CA SER A 44 18.97 51.27 15.46
C SER A 44 19.26 50.22 14.40
N ALA A 45 19.75 50.66 13.23
CA ALA A 45 20.22 49.76 12.18
C ALA A 45 21.34 48.83 12.67
N ARG A 46 22.16 49.28 13.63
CA ARG A 46 23.19 48.46 14.27
C ARG A 46 22.59 47.31 15.08
N ALA A 47 21.56 47.57 15.87
CA ALA A 47 20.88 46.52 16.64
C ALA A 47 20.18 45.51 15.71
N LEU A 48 19.67 45.95 14.56
CA LEU A 48 19.13 45.07 13.53
C LEU A 48 20.22 44.15 12.95
N GLU A 49 21.38 44.72 12.62
CA GLU A 49 22.52 43.95 12.08
C GLU A 49 23.10 42.98 13.12
N GLU A 50 23.20 43.37 14.39
CA GLU A 50 23.62 42.49 15.48
C GLU A 50 22.63 41.32 15.66
N LEU A 51 21.32 41.56 15.59
CA LEU A 51 20.31 40.51 15.64
C LEU A 51 20.38 39.59 14.42
N LYS A 52 20.46 40.17 13.22
CA LYS A 52 20.61 39.40 11.97
C LYS A 52 21.84 38.53 12.01
N TYR A 53 22.97 39.04 12.48
CA TYR A 53 24.21 38.28 12.61
C TYR A 53 24.10 37.16 13.66
N ALA A 54 23.45 37.43 14.81
CA ALA A 54 23.37 36.46 15.90
C ALA A 54 22.36 35.33 15.66
N ARG A 55 21.27 35.59 14.92
CA ARG A 55 20.11 34.69 14.86
C ARG A 55 19.65 34.28 13.47
N ILE A 56 19.88 35.12 12.46
CA ILE A 56 19.32 34.90 11.12
C ILE A 56 20.41 34.38 10.18
N ARG A 57 21.55 35.07 10.08
CA ARG A 57 22.64 34.71 9.17
C ARG A 57 23.32 33.40 9.60
N PRO A 58 23.74 32.56 8.65
CA PRO A 58 24.56 31.39 8.94
C PRO A 58 25.89 31.81 9.60
N GLN A 59 26.29 31.12 10.67
CA GLN A 59 27.52 31.44 11.43
C GLN A 59 28.79 31.26 10.59
N HIS A 60 28.75 30.36 9.60
CA HIS A 60 29.84 30.13 8.68
C HIS A 60 29.27 30.24 7.26
N THR A 61 29.71 31.24 6.53
CA THR A 61 29.43 31.40 5.10
C THR A 61 30.70 31.16 4.30
N ASP A 62 30.58 30.54 3.13
CA ASP A 62 31.69 30.40 2.21
C ASP A 62 32.02 31.75 1.52
N ARG A 63 33.04 31.76 0.66
CA ARG A 63 33.46 32.99 -0.05
C ARG A 63 32.37 33.62 -0.92
N SER A 64 31.30 32.86 -1.23
CA SER A 64 30.17 33.27 -2.05
C SER A 64 28.94 33.66 -1.21
N GLY A 65 29.02 33.58 0.13
CA GLY A 65 27.92 33.89 1.03
C GLY A 65 26.93 32.75 1.27
N ALA A 66 27.18 31.55 0.75
CA ALA A 66 26.36 30.37 1.01
C ALA A 66 26.73 29.75 2.37
N ALA A 67 25.81 29.02 2.99
CA ALA A 67 26.11 28.28 4.22
C ALA A 67 27.30 27.33 4.00
N ALA A 68 28.29 27.37 4.89
CA ALA A 68 29.51 26.58 4.75
C ALA A 68 29.22 25.07 4.78
N GLU A 69 30.08 24.28 4.13
CA GLU A 69 30.01 22.80 4.11
C GLU A 69 29.88 22.18 5.52
N ALA A 70 30.44 22.81 6.54
CA ALA A 70 30.29 22.38 7.93
C ALA A 70 28.82 22.40 8.40
N SER A 71 28.06 23.42 8.01
CA SER A 71 26.62 23.54 8.31
C SER A 71 25.78 22.54 7.51
N ILE A 72 26.12 22.29 6.24
CA ILE A 72 25.48 21.24 5.43
C ILE A 72 25.61 19.88 6.13
N ARG A 73 26.83 19.53 6.59
CA ARG A 73 27.08 18.26 7.27
C ARG A 73 26.33 18.13 8.60
N GLU A 74 26.20 19.21 9.36
CA GLU A 74 25.43 19.22 10.60
C GLU A 74 23.94 18.92 10.32
N ILE A 75 23.36 19.58 9.31
CA ILE A 75 21.95 19.36 8.94
C ILE A 75 21.74 17.95 8.36
N VAL A 76 22.67 17.45 7.55
CA VAL A 76 22.63 16.05 7.07
C VAL A 76 22.61 15.06 8.23
N ALA A 77 23.44 15.25 9.25
CA ALA A 77 23.47 14.36 10.40
C ALA A 77 22.13 14.36 11.16
N LYS A 78 21.53 15.53 11.38
CA LYS A 78 20.21 15.66 12.02
C LYS A 78 19.09 15.05 11.18
N LEU A 79 19.10 15.26 9.86
CA LEU A 79 18.14 14.64 8.95
C LEU A 79 18.25 13.11 8.99
N GLN A 80 19.46 12.56 9.02
CA GLN A 80 19.68 11.12 9.12
C GLN A 80 19.27 10.56 10.48
N GLU A 81 19.43 11.31 11.56
CA GLU A 81 18.97 10.92 12.89
C GLU A 81 17.44 10.82 12.95
N VAL A 82 16.72 11.78 12.38
CA VAL A 82 15.25 11.81 12.40
C VAL A 82 14.64 10.84 11.39
N TRP A 83 15.21 10.78 10.17
CA TRP A 83 14.57 10.14 9.03
C TRP A 83 15.30 8.89 8.52
N GLY A 84 16.46 8.55 9.08
CA GLY A 84 17.27 7.42 8.60
C GLY A 84 16.60 6.05 8.74
N GLU A 85 15.62 5.92 9.64
CA GLU A 85 14.80 4.70 9.76
C GLU A 85 13.67 4.63 8.71
N THR A 86 13.26 5.77 8.14
CA THR A 86 12.16 5.83 7.16
C THR A 86 12.70 5.86 5.73
N TYR A 87 13.80 6.60 5.52
CA TYR A 87 14.41 6.82 4.22
C TYR A 87 15.87 6.39 4.22
N GLN A 88 16.25 5.66 3.17
CA GLN A 88 17.63 5.44 2.80
C GLN A 88 17.97 6.25 1.55
N GLY A 89 19.18 6.78 1.48
CA GLY A 89 19.58 7.64 0.38
C GLY A 89 21.09 7.72 0.22
N SER A 90 21.54 8.04 -1.00
CA SER A 90 22.94 8.34 -1.24
C SER A 90 23.38 9.58 -0.45
N ALA A 91 24.67 9.72 -0.17
CA ALA A 91 25.22 10.91 0.49
C ALA A 91 24.90 12.22 -0.26
N MET A 92 24.62 12.17 -1.56
CA MET A 92 24.20 13.33 -2.35
C MET A 92 22.73 13.65 -2.16
N ALA A 93 21.85 12.65 -2.03
CA ALA A 93 20.43 12.87 -1.75
C ALA A 93 20.24 13.56 -0.40
N TRP A 94 20.96 13.10 0.63
CA TRP A 94 20.94 13.76 1.94
C TRP A 94 21.46 15.20 1.91
N ARG A 95 22.55 15.45 1.17
CA ARG A 95 23.07 16.82 0.99
C ARG A 95 22.09 17.71 0.24
N MET A 96 21.39 17.19 -0.77
CA MET A 96 20.38 17.93 -1.52
C MET A 96 19.23 18.34 -0.59
N TRP A 97 18.77 17.44 0.28
CA TRP A 97 17.76 17.75 1.28
C TRP A 97 18.25 18.81 2.28
N ALA A 98 19.46 18.65 2.82
CA ALA A 98 20.04 19.65 3.73
C ALA A 98 20.15 21.04 3.07
N ASN A 99 20.48 21.10 1.78
CA ASN A 99 20.51 22.36 1.03
C ASN A 99 19.11 22.97 0.86
N GLU A 100 18.07 22.18 0.63
CA GLU A 100 16.69 22.68 0.59
C GLU A 100 16.27 23.27 1.94
N VAL A 101 16.57 22.59 3.05
CA VAL A 101 16.31 23.07 4.41
C VAL A 101 17.01 24.41 4.67
N MET A 102 18.26 24.55 4.21
CA MET A 102 19.03 25.77 4.42
C MET A 102 18.79 26.87 3.39
N TRP A 103 17.91 26.65 2.41
CA TRP A 103 17.77 27.52 1.23
C TRP A 103 17.44 28.98 1.57
N ASN A 104 16.61 29.21 2.60
CA ASN A 104 16.20 30.56 3.00
C ASN A 104 17.27 31.31 3.81
N LEU A 105 18.40 30.68 4.13
CA LEU A 105 19.49 31.18 4.97
C LEU A 105 19.05 31.67 6.36
N ASP A 106 17.82 31.41 6.77
CA ASP A 106 17.28 31.77 8.08
C ASP A 106 17.42 30.59 9.03
N ARG A 107 18.48 30.65 9.84
CA ARG A 107 18.77 29.59 10.81
C ARG A 107 17.62 29.31 11.77
N SER A 108 16.77 30.30 12.03
CA SER A 108 15.66 30.13 12.97
C SER A 108 14.58 29.16 12.45
N THR A 109 14.54 28.87 11.15
CA THR A 109 13.58 27.91 10.58
C THR A 109 14.15 26.49 10.44
N TRP A 110 15.47 26.34 10.38
CA TRP A 110 16.11 25.05 10.08
C TRP A 110 15.71 23.94 11.06
N GLU A 111 15.60 24.26 12.36
CA GLU A 111 15.20 23.29 13.39
C GLU A 111 13.78 22.78 13.19
N VAL A 112 12.88 23.61 12.67
CA VAL A 112 11.50 23.22 12.35
C VAL A 112 11.47 22.44 11.05
N ASP A 113 12.22 22.91 10.05
CA ASP A 113 12.23 22.35 8.70
C ASP A 113 12.83 20.93 8.63
N ILE A 114 13.72 20.57 9.58
CA ILE A 114 14.25 19.19 9.70
C ILE A 114 13.14 18.16 9.99
N TYR A 115 12.09 18.55 10.71
CA TYR A 115 10.99 17.64 11.06
C TYR A 115 9.91 17.56 9.97
N ASN A 116 10.03 18.36 8.91
CA ASN A 116 9.14 18.26 7.76
C ASN A 116 9.58 17.12 6.85
N PRO A 117 8.64 16.37 6.23
CA PRO A 117 8.96 15.35 5.25
C PRO A 117 9.68 15.96 4.03
N PRO A 118 10.46 15.16 3.28
CA PRO A 118 11.19 15.65 2.12
C PRO A 118 10.22 16.17 1.05
N THR A 119 10.63 17.21 0.32
CA THR A 119 9.92 17.65 -0.88
C THR A 119 9.92 16.52 -1.93
N ALA A 120 8.89 16.45 -2.79
CA ALA A 120 8.78 15.43 -3.85
C ALA A 120 10.03 15.28 -4.74
N THR A 121 10.81 16.35 -4.93
CA THR A 121 12.09 16.34 -5.64
C THR A 121 13.14 15.48 -4.95
N VAL A 122 13.29 15.66 -3.64
CA VAL A 122 14.24 14.93 -2.79
C VAL A 122 13.73 13.52 -2.50
N GLU A 123 12.43 13.37 -2.26
CA GLU A 123 11.80 12.07 -2.00
C GLU A 123 12.06 11.06 -3.11
N ARG A 124 12.03 11.49 -4.39
CA ARG A 124 12.39 10.63 -5.54
C ARG A 124 13.84 10.13 -5.54
N LEU A 125 14.73 10.80 -4.82
CA LEU A 125 16.14 10.42 -4.68
C LEU A 125 16.40 9.56 -3.44
N LEU A 126 15.41 9.48 -2.55
CA LEU A 126 15.39 8.63 -1.38
C LEU A 126 14.62 7.33 -1.70
N ARG A 127 14.99 6.25 -1.03
CA ARG A 127 14.27 4.98 -1.04
C ARG A 127 13.67 4.78 0.34
N ALA A 128 12.55 4.07 0.44
CA ALA A 128 12.09 3.59 1.73
C ALA A 128 13.20 2.72 2.35
N ALA A 129 13.54 2.98 3.61
CA ALA A 129 14.51 2.17 4.31
C ALA A 129 13.99 0.73 4.42
N ASP A 130 14.89 -0.23 4.13
CA ASP A 130 14.57 -1.65 3.94
C ASP A 130 13.61 -2.20 5.01
N GLY A 131 12.43 -2.62 4.55
CA GLY A 131 11.41 -3.25 5.38
C GLY A 131 10.15 -3.53 4.58
N GLU A 132 9.60 -2.53 3.90
CA GLU A 132 8.34 -2.68 3.17
C GLU A 132 8.51 -3.55 1.90
N ALA A 133 9.59 -3.34 1.14
CA ALA A 133 9.89 -4.14 -0.05
C ALA A 133 10.16 -5.61 0.29
N ASP A 134 10.91 -5.88 1.37
CA ASP A 134 11.21 -7.23 1.82
C ASP A 134 9.98 -7.95 2.37
N ILE A 135 9.13 -7.25 3.12
CA ILE A 135 7.84 -7.79 3.58
C ILE A 135 6.95 -8.11 2.38
N HIS A 136 6.89 -7.23 1.37
CA HIS A 136 6.10 -7.47 0.16
C HIS A 136 6.63 -8.70 -0.61
N LEU A 137 7.95 -8.82 -0.79
CA LEU A 137 8.57 -9.98 -1.43
C LEU A 137 8.35 -11.27 -0.65
N ALA A 138 8.44 -11.22 0.68
CA ALA A 138 8.17 -12.37 1.55
C ALA A 138 6.70 -12.82 1.45
N ASN A 139 5.77 -11.86 1.41
CA ASN A 139 4.34 -12.11 1.24
C ASN A 139 4.04 -12.72 -0.13
N LEU A 140 4.60 -12.16 -1.20
CA LEU A 140 4.44 -12.68 -2.57
C LEU A 140 5.00 -14.10 -2.68
N SER A 141 6.20 -14.34 -2.13
CA SER A 141 6.85 -15.65 -2.12
C SER A 141 6.02 -16.70 -1.38
N ARG A 142 5.46 -16.33 -0.23
CA ARG A 142 4.56 -17.19 0.54
C ARG A 142 3.27 -17.49 -0.24
N SER A 143 2.65 -16.48 -0.84
CA SER A 143 1.44 -16.67 -1.64
C SER A 143 1.69 -17.57 -2.86
N ALA A 144 2.83 -17.41 -3.54
CA ALA A 144 3.19 -18.23 -4.69
C ALA A 144 3.42 -19.70 -4.29
N ARG A 145 4.07 -19.95 -3.14
CA ARG A 145 4.24 -21.31 -2.59
C ARG A 145 2.90 -21.98 -2.27
N LEU A 146 2.00 -21.27 -1.59
CA LEU A 146 0.67 -21.80 -1.29
C LEU A 146 -0.12 -22.13 -2.56
N ALA A 147 -0.09 -21.25 -3.57
CA ALA A 147 -0.74 -21.51 -4.85
C ALA A 147 -0.14 -22.75 -5.55
N LEU A 148 1.18 -22.93 -5.51
CA LEU A 148 1.85 -24.10 -6.05
C LEU A 148 1.45 -25.38 -5.32
N ASP A 149 1.36 -25.36 -3.99
CA ASP A 149 0.93 -26.51 -3.19
C ASP A 149 -0.50 -26.93 -3.52
N VAL A 150 -1.42 -25.97 -3.67
CA VAL A 150 -2.81 -26.23 -4.08
C VAL A 150 -2.86 -26.88 -5.46
N VAL A 151 -2.09 -26.36 -6.44
CA VAL A 151 -2.04 -26.93 -7.79
C VAL A 151 -1.47 -28.35 -7.76
N ASN A 152 -0.40 -28.59 -7.00
CA ASN A 152 0.18 -29.92 -6.85
C ASN A 152 -0.80 -30.91 -6.23
N GLY A 153 -1.56 -30.48 -5.22
CA GLY A 153 -2.67 -31.26 -4.64
C GLY A 153 -3.72 -31.62 -5.68
N ALA A 154 -4.21 -30.64 -6.44
CA ALA A 154 -5.20 -30.87 -7.49
C ALA A 154 -4.70 -31.79 -8.61
N ILE A 155 -3.39 -31.76 -8.93
CA ILE A 155 -2.77 -32.71 -9.88
C ILE A 155 -2.78 -34.13 -9.30
N ALA A 156 -2.47 -34.30 -8.01
CA ALA A 156 -2.51 -35.59 -7.35
C ALA A 156 -3.94 -36.16 -7.30
N ASP A 157 -4.93 -35.33 -6.95
CA ASP A 157 -6.34 -35.73 -6.93
C ASP A 157 -6.83 -36.15 -8.32
N ASN A 158 -6.45 -35.41 -9.37
CA ASN A 158 -6.78 -35.79 -10.75
C ASN A 158 -6.17 -37.14 -11.17
N ARG A 159 -4.94 -37.42 -10.73
CA ARG A 159 -4.31 -38.73 -10.97
C ARG A 159 -5.09 -39.85 -10.27
N GLN A 160 -5.55 -39.61 -9.06
CA GLN A 160 -6.37 -40.58 -8.32
C GLN A 160 -7.70 -40.84 -9.04
N LEU A 161 -8.41 -39.78 -9.45
CA LEU A 161 -9.65 -39.90 -10.22
C LEU A 161 -9.46 -40.70 -11.52
N LYS A 162 -8.34 -40.49 -12.21
CA LYS A 162 -8.01 -41.25 -13.41
C LYS A 162 -7.82 -42.73 -13.12
N ASN A 163 -7.09 -43.08 -12.05
CA ASN A 163 -6.89 -44.46 -11.64
C ASN A 163 -8.22 -45.15 -11.29
N ASP A 164 -9.10 -44.44 -10.57
CA ASP A 164 -10.41 -44.95 -10.19
C ASP A 164 -11.29 -45.17 -11.43
N TRP A 165 -11.26 -44.24 -12.39
CA TRP A 165 -11.96 -44.39 -13.66
C TRP A 165 -11.49 -45.62 -14.46
N GLU A 166 -10.17 -45.84 -14.55
CA GLU A 166 -9.61 -47.04 -15.19
C GLU A 166 -9.99 -48.33 -14.46
N ALA A 167 -10.13 -48.29 -13.13
CA ALA A 167 -10.63 -49.43 -12.36
C ALA A 167 -12.12 -49.70 -12.64
N PHE A 168 -12.95 -48.67 -12.77
CA PHE A 168 -14.34 -48.82 -13.18
C PHE A 168 -14.47 -49.40 -14.59
N GLY A 169 -13.66 -48.94 -15.54
CA GLY A 169 -13.60 -49.50 -16.90
C GLY A 169 -13.32 -51.00 -16.89
N ARG A 170 -12.27 -51.42 -16.17
CA ARG A 170 -11.94 -52.86 -16.01
C ARG A 170 -13.08 -53.68 -15.42
N ARG A 171 -13.82 -53.12 -14.45
CA ARG A 171 -14.99 -53.81 -13.85
C ARG A 171 -16.13 -53.97 -14.85
N LEU A 172 -16.37 -52.97 -15.68
CA LEU A 172 -17.40 -53.00 -16.71
C LEU A 172 -17.07 -54.03 -17.80
N ASP A 173 -15.82 -54.06 -18.27
CA ASP A 173 -15.35 -55.07 -19.23
C ASP A 173 -15.52 -56.50 -18.68
N ASN A 174 -15.16 -56.71 -17.41
CA ASN A 174 -15.35 -58.00 -16.75
C ASN A 174 -16.82 -58.41 -16.67
N GLN A 175 -17.72 -57.46 -16.39
CA GLN A 175 -19.15 -57.71 -16.34
C GLN A 175 -19.72 -58.03 -17.73
N GLU A 176 -19.30 -57.30 -18.76
CA GLU A 176 -19.69 -57.59 -20.14
C GLU A 176 -19.28 -59.00 -20.56
N ASN A 177 -18.02 -59.38 -20.28
CA ASN A 177 -17.51 -60.72 -20.57
C ASN A 177 -18.30 -61.81 -19.83
N ALA A 178 -18.64 -61.59 -18.56
CA ALA A 178 -19.46 -62.52 -17.79
C ALA A 178 -20.88 -62.66 -18.37
N LEU A 179 -21.49 -61.57 -18.83
CA LEU A 179 -22.81 -61.59 -19.47
C LEU A 179 -22.76 -62.30 -20.82
N ARG A 180 -21.72 -62.08 -21.64
CA ARG A 180 -21.51 -62.80 -22.91
C ARG A 180 -21.41 -64.30 -22.68
N SER A 181 -20.59 -64.74 -21.72
CA SER A 181 -20.48 -66.16 -21.38
C SER A 181 -21.81 -66.77 -20.92
N ARG A 182 -22.59 -66.04 -20.11
CA ARG A 182 -23.94 -66.50 -19.70
C ARG A 182 -24.90 -66.59 -20.88
N ARG A 183 -24.88 -65.61 -21.79
CA ARG A 183 -25.70 -65.64 -23.02
C ARG A 183 -25.34 -66.87 -23.84
N ASP A 184 -24.05 -67.10 -24.11
CA ASP A 184 -23.60 -68.23 -24.93
C ASP A 184 -24.02 -69.58 -24.30
N THR A 185 -24.01 -69.65 -22.96
CA THR A 185 -24.53 -70.83 -22.24
C THR A 185 -26.04 -71.04 -22.46
N LEU A 186 -26.82 -69.96 -22.42
CA LEU A 186 -28.28 -70.02 -22.65
C LEU A 186 -28.62 -70.35 -24.10
N GLU A 187 -27.86 -69.81 -25.06
CA GLU A 187 -28.00 -70.14 -26.48
C GLU A 187 -27.72 -71.63 -26.71
N GLY A 188 -26.68 -72.20 -26.11
CA GLY A 188 -26.45 -73.64 -26.14
C GLY A 188 -27.60 -74.47 -25.55
N PHE A 189 -28.17 -74.05 -24.41
CA PHE A 189 -29.36 -74.73 -23.88
C PHE A 189 -30.57 -74.65 -24.82
N LEU A 190 -30.76 -73.55 -25.52
CA LEU A 190 -31.85 -73.40 -26.49
C LEU A 190 -31.66 -74.33 -27.70
N GLU A 191 -30.43 -74.51 -28.18
CA GLU A 191 -30.10 -75.44 -29.26
C GLU A 191 -30.38 -76.91 -28.88
N ASP A 192 -30.18 -77.25 -27.60
CA ASP A 192 -30.38 -78.60 -27.07
C ASP A 192 -31.85 -78.97 -26.78
N ILE A 193 -32.80 -78.02 -26.83
CA ILE A 193 -34.22 -78.31 -26.61
C ILE A 193 -34.79 -79.00 -27.87
N PRO A 194 -35.19 -80.29 -27.78
CA PRO A 194 -35.75 -81.00 -28.92
C PRO A 194 -37.11 -80.40 -29.31
N ILE A 195 -37.27 -80.04 -30.58
CA ILE A 195 -38.58 -79.65 -31.12
C ILE A 195 -39.44 -80.92 -31.18
N PRO A 196 -40.61 -80.96 -30.53
CA PRO A 196 -41.48 -82.12 -30.61
C PRO A 196 -41.91 -82.36 -32.07
N PRO A 197 -41.98 -83.63 -32.51
CA PRO A 197 -42.45 -83.95 -33.85
C PRO A 197 -43.89 -83.44 -34.02
N VAL A 198 -44.22 -82.99 -35.23
CA VAL A 198 -45.53 -82.39 -35.56
C VAL A 198 -46.72 -83.27 -35.17
N THR A 199 -46.52 -84.59 -35.10
CA THR A 199 -47.53 -85.57 -34.67
C THR A 199 -47.92 -85.48 -33.18
N ASP A 200 -47.03 -84.96 -32.33
CA ASP A 200 -47.26 -84.85 -30.88
C ASP A 200 -47.80 -83.47 -30.47
N VAL A 201 -47.90 -82.54 -31.43
CA VAL A 201 -48.49 -81.21 -31.23
C VAL A 201 -49.99 -81.29 -31.51
N ILE A 202 -50.79 -81.50 -30.46
CA ILE A 202 -52.24 -81.45 -30.55
C ILE A 202 -52.67 -80.00 -30.80
N ASP A 203 -53.34 -79.74 -31.93
CA ASP A 203 -53.96 -78.44 -32.22
C ASP A 203 -55.03 -78.15 -31.15
N PRO A 204 -54.92 -77.07 -30.35
CA PRO A 204 -55.90 -76.74 -29.32
C PRO A 204 -57.16 -76.08 -29.88
N THR A 205 -57.19 -75.69 -31.15
CA THR A 205 -58.34 -75.00 -31.77
C THR A 205 -59.66 -75.78 -31.85
N PRO A 206 -59.72 -77.13 -31.93
CA PRO A 206 -60.99 -77.84 -31.91
C PRO A 206 -61.63 -77.93 -30.51
N ALA A 207 -60.90 -77.60 -29.43
CA ALA A 207 -61.38 -77.70 -28.05
C ALA A 207 -61.89 -76.36 -27.47
N VAL A 208 -61.74 -75.25 -28.21
CA VAL A 208 -62.23 -73.94 -27.76
C VAL A 208 -63.69 -73.80 -28.20
N GLU A 209 -64.61 -73.99 -27.26
CA GLU A 209 -66.03 -73.69 -27.46
C GLU A 209 -66.19 -72.21 -27.84
N ASN A 210 -66.77 -71.97 -29.03
CA ASN A 210 -66.97 -70.62 -29.53
C ASN A 210 -68.08 -69.95 -28.71
N VAL A 211 -67.70 -69.14 -27.73
CA VAL A 211 -68.65 -68.43 -26.87
C VAL A 211 -69.35 -67.35 -27.70
N PRO A 212 -70.68 -67.36 -27.83
CA PRO A 212 -71.40 -66.35 -28.60
C PRO A 212 -71.17 -64.95 -28.01
N ASP A 213 -70.84 -63.99 -28.89
CA ASP A 213 -70.64 -62.59 -28.53
C ASP A 213 -71.98 -61.94 -28.16
N THR A 214 -72.28 -61.93 -26.86
CA THR A 214 -73.51 -61.35 -26.31
C THR A 214 -73.44 -59.82 -26.15
N LYS A 215 -72.33 -59.16 -26.52
CA LYS A 215 -72.20 -57.70 -26.39
C LYS A 215 -72.70 -56.93 -27.61
N HIS A 216 -72.93 -57.62 -28.72
CA HIS A 216 -73.36 -57.00 -29.97
C HIS A 216 -74.55 -57.76 -30.58
N GLU A 217 -75.69 -57.76 -29.87
CA GLU A 217 -76.98 -58.03 -30.50
C GLU A 217 -77.65 -56.69 -30.91
N PRO A 218 -78.35 -56.66 -32.06
CA PRO A 218 -78.86 -55.44 -32.71
C PRO A 218 -79.99 -54.72 -31.97
#